data_AF-A0AAW0H719-F1
#
_entry.id   AF-A0AAW0H719-F1
#
_cell.length_a   1.000
_cell.length_b   1.000
_cell.length_c   1.000
_cell.angle_alpha   90.00
_cell.angle_beta   90.00
_cell.angle_gamma   90.00
#
_symmetry.space_group_name_H-M   'P 1'
#
loop_
_entity.id
_entity.type
_entity.pdbx_description
1 polymer ?
#
loop_
_entity_poly.entity_id
_entity_poly.type
_entity_poly.pdbx_seq_one_letter_code
_entity_poly.pdbx_strand_id
1 'polypeptide(L)'
;MRRVRLDGYARLVHQTILCHQNPVTGLLPASYDQKDAWVRDNVYSILAVWGLGLAYRKNADRDEDKAKAYELEQSVVKLMRGLLHCMIRQVDKVESFKYSQSTKDSLHAKYNTKTCATVVGDDQWGHLQLDATSVYLLFLAQMTASGLHIIHSLDEVNFIQNLVFYIEAAYKTADFGIWERGDKTNQGISELNASSVGMAKAALEALDELDLFGVKGGPQSVIHVLADEVQHCQSILNSLLPRASTSKEVDASLLSVISFPAFAVEDSHLVELTKQEIITKLQDPNRLYYEPAELKLFENIECEWPLFWTYFILDGVFSGNAEQVQEYREALDAVLIKGKNGVPLLPELYSVPPDKASWIVLDH
;
A
#
# COMPACT_ATOMS: atom_id res chain seq x y z
N MET A 1 -17.27 -4.57 27.61
CA MET A 1 -17.27 -3.47 26.61
C MET A 1 -16.22 -3.65 25.51
N ARG A 2 -14.93 -3.92 25.83
CA ARG A 2 -13.86 -4.15 24.84
C ARG A 2 -14.09 -5.38 23.93
N ARG A 3 -14.46 -6.54 24.49
CA ARG A 3 -14.74 -7.77 23.73
C ARG A 3 -15.85 -7.61 22.69
N VAL A 4 -16.94 -6.95 23.06
CA VAL A 4 -18.07 -6.67 22.16
C VAL A 4 -17.64 -5.85 20.93
N ARG A 5 -16.68 -4.93 21.10
CA ARG A 5 -16.10 -4.16 19.99
C ARG A 5 -15.23 -5.04 19.09
N LEU A 6 -14.35 -5.89 19.66
CA LEU A 6 -13.53 -6.82 18.88
C LEU A 6 -14.39 -7.78 18.06
N ASP A 7 -15.46 -8.33 18.66
CA ASP A 7 -16.40 -9.21 17.93
C ASP A 7 -17.15 -8.45 16.83
N GLY A 8 -17.39 -7.14 17.01
CA GLY A 8 -17.91 -6.27 15.96
C GLY A 8 -16.94 -6.14 14.78
N TYR A 9 -15.67 -5.87 15.06
CA TYR A 9 -14.63 -5.79 14.02
C TYR A 9 -14.39 -7.15 13.34
N ALA A 10 -14.45 -8.26 14.08
CA ALA A 10 -14.34 -9.60 13.52
C ALA A 10 -15.47 -9.87 12.51
N ARG A 11 -16.71 -9.55 12.88
CA ARG A 11 -17.84 -9.66 11.93
C ARG A 11 -17.62 -8.80 10.70
N LEU A 12 -17.14 -7.56 10.87
CA LEU A 12 -16.88 -6.65 9.75
C LEU A 12 -15.82 -7.24 8.82
N VAL A 13 -14.65 -7.60 9.34
CA VAL A 13 -13.55 -8.22 8.58
C VAL A 13 -14.00 -9.49 7.86
N HIS A 14 -14.80 -10.35 8.50
CA HIS A 14 -15.34 -11.54 7.84
C HIS A 14 -16.32 -11.21 6.70
N GLN A 15 -17.13 -10.17 6.85
CA GLN A 15 -18.15 -9.81 5.88
C GLN A 15 -17.61 -9.00 4.71
N THR A 16 -16.48 -8.29 4.87
CA THR A 16 -15.91 -7.40 3.84
C THR A 16 -14.60 -7.88 3.24
N ILE A 17 -13.77 -8.62 3.98
CA ILE A 17 -12.42 -9.03 3.53
C ILE A 17 -12.34 -10.55 3.41
N LEU A 18 -12.49 -11.29 4.52
CA LEU A 18 -12.21 -12.73 4.53
C LEU A 18 -13.23 -13.55 3.75
N CYS A 19 -14.46 -13.05 3.54
CA CYS A 19 -15.44 -13.69 2.65
C CYS A 19 -14.99 -13.77 1.18
N HIS A 20 -14.02 -12.93 0.78
CA HIS A 20 -13.47 -12.88 -0.57
C HIS A 20 -12.10 -13.56 -0.69
N GLN A 21 -11.51 -13.98 0.43
CA GLN A 21 -10.20 -14.62 0.43
C GLN A 21 -10.25 -15.97 -0.28
N ASN A 22 -9.37 -16.17 -1.25
CA ASN A 22 -9.30 -17.42 -1.97
C ASN A 22 -8.87 -18.57 -1.03
N PRO A 23 -9.63 -19.68 -0.97
CA PRO A 23 -9.38 -20.76 -0.03
C PRO A 23 -8.14 -21.61 -0.37
N VAL A 24 -7.53 -21.44 -1.54
CA VAL A 24 -6.31 -22.15 -1.94
C VAL A 24 -5.11 -21.22 -1.84
N THR A 25 -5.12 -20.12 -2.60
CA THR A 25 -3.98 -19.22 -2.71
C THR A 25 -3.86 -18.22 -1.56
N GLY A 26 -4.97 -17.94 -0.85
CA GLY A 26 -5.03 -16.88 0.16
C GLY A 26 -5.18 -15.47 -0.40
N LEU A 27 -5.14 -15.30 -1.72
CA LEU A 27 -5.23 -13.99 -2.38
C LEU A 27 -6.64 -13.42 -2.32
N LEU A 28 -6.72 -12.09 -2.32
CA LEU A 28 -7.94 -11.29 -2.42
C LEU A 28 -8.03 -10.68 -3.83
N PRO A 29 -9.22 -10.73 -4.47
CA PRO A 29 -9.46 -9.91 -5.67
C PRO A 29 -9.53 -8.43 -5.29
N ALA A 30 -9.13 -7.54 -6.21
CA ALA A 30 -9.23 -6.09 -5.99
C ALA A 30 -10.66 -5.62 -5.79
N SER A 31 -11.63 -6.18 -6.53
CA SER A 31 -13.04 -5.86 -6.33
C SER A 31 -13.99 -6.97 -6.80
N TYR A 32 -15.30 -6.73 -6.72
CA TYR A 32 -16.27 -7.64 -7.30
C TYR A 32 -16.11 -7.75 -8.82
N ASP A 33 -15.75 -6.68 -9.52
CA ASP A 33 -15.59 -6.69 -10.96
C ASP A 33 -14.14 -7.01 -11.38
N GLN A 34 -13.18 -6.52 -10.61
CA GLN A 34 -11.75 -6.77 -10.82
C GLN A 34 -11.30 -8.00 -10.03
N LYS A 35 -11.26 -9.15 -10.71
CA LYS A 35 -10.99 -10.45 -10.08
C LYS A 35 -9.51 -10.76 -9.84
N ASP A 36 -8.61 -9.94 -10.37
CA ASP A 36 -7.17 -10.11 -10.18
C ASP A 36 -6.73 -9.56 -8.82
N ALA A 37 -5.62 -10.09 -8.31
CA ALA A 37 -5.05 -9.77 -7.02
C ALA A 37 -3.85 -8.84 -7.19
N TRP A 38 -4.04 -7.56 -6.88
CA TRP A 38 -2.94 -6.60 -6.78
C TRP A 38 -2.16 -6.80 -5.49
N VAL A 39 -0.84 -6.76 -5.56
CA VAL A 39 0.04 -6.93 -4.39
C VAL A 39 -0.30 -5.90 -3.31
N ARG A 40 -0.36 -4.62 -3.69
CA ARG A 40 -0.63 -3.49 -2.79
C ARG A 40 -1.99 -3.64 -2.09
N ASP A 41 -3.05 -3.89 -2.84
CA ASP A 41 -4.41 -4.06 -2.33
C ASP A 41 -4.53 -5.23 -1.36
N ASN A 42 -3.87 -6.35 -1.69
CA ASN A 42 -3.81 -7.53 -0.83
C ASN A 42 -3.11 -7.22 0.49
N VAL A 43 -1.95 -6.56 0.44
CA VAL A 43 -1.19 -6.18 1.64
C VAL A 43 -2.02 -5.23 2.50
N TYR A 44 -2.52 -4.11 1.96
CA TYR A 44 -3.34 -3.16 2.73
C TYR A 44 -4.60 -3.78 3.32
N SER A 45 -5.31 -4.63 2.56
CA SER A 45 -6.51 -5.32 3.04
C SER A 45 -6.20 -6.24 4.22
N ILE A 46 -5.10 -6.99 4.15
CA ILE A 46 -4.76 -7.97 5.19
C ILE A 46 -4.26 -7.32 6.48
N LEU A 47 -3.83 -6.05 6.46
CA LEU A 47 -3.45 -5.30 7.66
C LEU A 47 -4.60 -5.17 8.66
N ALA A 48 -5.84 -5.00 8.18
CA ALA A 48 -7.01 -4.93 9.06
C ALA A 48 -7.22 -6.26 9.81
N VAL A 49 -6.99 -7.39 9.13
CA VAL A 49 -7.07 -8.74 9.70
C VAL A 49 -5.95 -8.97 10.69
N TRP A 50 -4.72 -8.60 10.33
CA TRP A 50 -3.55 -8.71 11.18
C TRP A 50 -3.68 -7.86 12.45
N GLY A 51 -4.05 -6.59 12.32
CA GLY A 51 -4.28 -5.69 13.46
C GLY A 51 -5.36 -6.22 14.42
N LEU A 52 -6.43 -6.82 13.88
CA LEU A 52 -7.45 -7.48 14.69
C LEU A 52 -6.91 -8.74 15.39
N GLY A 53 -6.11 -9.56 14.69
CA GLY A 53 -5.44 -10.73 15.27
C GLY A 53 -4.52 -10.34 16.44
N LEU A 54 -3.71 -9.31 16.26
CA LEU A 54 -2.86 -8.73 17.32
C LEU A 54 -3.71 -8.23 18.50
N ALA A 55 -4.84 -7.58 18.23
CA ALA A 55 -5.73 -7.10 19.26
C ALA A 55 -6.36 -8.24 20.06
N TYR A 56 -6.82 -9.32 19.40
CA TYR A 56 -7.31 -10.50 20.11
C TYR A 56 -6.18 -11.14 20.93
N ARG A 57 -5.00 -11.36 20.34
CA ARG A 57 -3.85 -11.95 21.02
C ARG A 57 -3.46 -11.19 22.29
N LYS A 58 -3.44 -9.86 22.23
CA LYS A 58 -3.13 -9.00 23.39
C LYS A 58 -4.20 -9.03 24.49
N ASN A 59 -5.45 -9.34 24.14
CA ASN A 59 -6.59 -9.35 25.07
C ASN A 59 -7.15 -10.76 25.30
N ALA A 60 -6.39 -11.82 25.00
CA ALA A 60 -6.89 -13.19 25.00
C ALA A 60 -6.96 -13.78 26.42
N ASP A 61 -8.03 -13.45 27.14
CA ASP A 61 -8.30 -13.98 28.49
C ASP A 61 -8.91 -15.39 28.46
N ARG A 62 -9.45 -15.81 27.31
CA ARG A 62 -10.17 -17.09 27.11
C ARG A 62 -9.63 -17.85 25.92
N ASP A 63 -9.79 -19.17 25.93
CA ASP A 63 -9.34 -20.01 24.83
C ASP A 63 -10.07 -19.70 23.51
N GLU A 64 -11.33 -19.28 23.55
CA GLU A 64 -12.07 -18.78 22.38
C GLU A 64 -11.40 -17.58 21.71
N ASP A 65 -10.88 -16.64 22.50
CA ASP A 65 -10.26 -15.42 21.98
C ASP A 65 -8.87 -15.74 21.40
N LYS A 66 -8.16 -16.72 21.98
CA LYS A 66 -6.91 -17.27 21.40
C LYS A 66 -7.16 -17.98 20.07
N ALA A 67 -8.23 -18.78 19.99
CA ALA A 67 -8.61 -19.46 18.75
C ALA A 67 -8.92 -18.46 17.63
N LYS A 68 -9.70 -17.41 17.93
CA LYS A 68 -9.98 -16.32 16.97
C LYS A 68 -8.71 -15.60 16.52
N ALA A 69 -7.81 -15.27 17.46
CA ALA A 69 -6.53 -14.67 17.10
C ALA A 69 -5.76 -15.55 16.12
N TYR A 70 -5.66 -16.85 16.42
CA TYR A 70 -4.97 -17.82 15.57
C TYR A 70 -5.59 -17.92 14.18
N GLU A 71 -6.92 -18.02 14.06
CA GLU A 71 -7.62 -18.08 12.77
C GLU A 71 -7.36 -16.83 11.89
N LEU A 72 -7.39 -15.64 12.50
CA LEU A 72 -7.08 -14.39 11.83
C LEU A 72 -5.62 -14.36 11.37
N GLU A 73 -4.68 -14.73 12.24
CA GLU A 73 -3.26 -14.79 11.93
C GLU A 73 -2.95 -15.82 10.83
N GLN A 74 -3.61 -16.98 10.81
CA GLN A 74 -3.46 -17.95 9.72
C GLN A 74 -4.01 -17.42 8.39
N SER A 75 -5.08 -16.63 8.42
CA SER A 75 -5.60 -15.97 7.22
C SER A 75 -4.59 -14.97 6.66
N VAL A 76 -3.89 -14.24 7.54
CA VAL A 76 -2.79 -13.31 7.17
C VAL A 76 -1.62 -14.07 6.56
N VAL A 77 -1.12 -15.10 7.24
CA VAL A 77 -0.01 -15.95 6.76
C VAL A 77 -0.32 -16.51 5.39
N LYS A 78 -1.55 -17.00 5.18
CA LYS A 78 -1.98 -17.57 3.91
C LYS A 78 -1.93 -16.56 2.76
N LEU A 79 -2.39 -15.33 2.97
CA LEU A 79 -2.36 -14.29 1.94
C LEU A 79 -0.93 -13.88 1.60
N MET A 80 -0.10 -13.62 2.62
CA MET A 80 1.30 -13.21 2.40
C MET A 80 2.10 -14.30 1.69
N ARG A 81 1.87 -15.58 2.04
CA ARG A 81 2.45 -16.72 1.31
C ARG A 81 1.91 -16.86 -0.11
N GLY A 82 0.65 -16.52 -0.33
CA GLY A 82 0.06 -16.44 -1.67
C GLY A 82 0.80 -15.47 -2.57
N LEU A 83 1.09 -14.26 -2.06
CA LEU A 83 1.88 -13.25 -2.76
C LEU A 83 3.32 -13.70 -2.98
N LEU A 84 3.97 -14.29 -1.97
CA LEU A 84 5.30 -14.88 -2.10
C LEU A 84 5.35 -15.90 -3.24
N HIS A 85 4.36 -16.79 -3.31
CA HIS A 85 4.29 -17.78 -4.37
C HIS A 85 4.13 -17.15 -5.76
N CYS A 86 3.37 -16.06 -5.88
CA CYS A 86 3.27 -15.32 -7.14
C CYS A 86 4.61 -14.72 -7.58
N MET A 87 5.37 -14.17 -6.64
CA MET A 87 6.69 -13.58 -6.91
C MET A 87 7.74 -14.66 -7.23
N ILE A 88 7.78 -15.76 -6.48
CA ILE A 88 8.70 -16.89 -6.73
C ILE A 88 8.53 -17.48 -8.13
N ARG A 89 7.30 -17.51 -8.65
CA ARG A 89 7.03 -17.97 -10.03
C ARG A 89 7.65 -17.09 -11.12
N GLN A 90 8.15 -15.91 -10.77
CA GLN A 90 8.85 -14.98 -11.64
C GLN A 90 10.33 -14.82 -11.23
N VAL A 91 10.92 -15.82 -10.56
CA VAL A 91 12.30 -15.77 -10.09
C VAL A 91 13.32 -15.43 -11.19
N ASP A 92 13.11 -15.91 -12.42
CA ASP A 92 13.97 -15.59 -13.56
C ASP A 92 13.97 -14.09 -13.89
N LYS A 93 12.82 -13.41 -13.68
CA LYS A 93 12.70 -11.96 -13.84
C LYS A 93 13.50 -11.24 -12.75
N VAL A 94 13.33 -11.66 -11.49
CA VAL A 94 14.07 -11.08 -10.33
C VAL A 94 15.58 -11.18 -10.54
N GLU A 95 16.08 -12.32 -11.02
CA GLU A 95 17.50 -12.50 -11.29
C GLU A 95 17.99 -11.59 -12.42
N SER A 96 17.22 -11.49 -13.51
CA SER A 96 17.55 -10.64 -14.66
C SER A 96 17.54 -9.15 -14.31
N PHE A 97 16.60 -8.72 -13.46
CA PHE A 97 16.40 -7.32 -13.07
C PHE A 97 17.59 -6.74 -12.30
N LYS A 98 18.34 -7.56 -11.54
CA LYS A 98 19.57 -7.14 -10.84
C LYS A 98 20.58 -6.46 -11.77
N TYR A 99 20.57 -6.84 -13.05
CA TYR A 99 21.46 -6.29 -14.06
C TYR A 99 20.77 -5.30 -14.99
N SER A 100 19.53 -5.57 -15.37
CA SER A 100 18.87 -4.77 -16.41
C SER A 100 18.14 -3.54 -15.88
N GLN A 101 17.59 -3.61 -14.66
CA GLN A 101 16.60 -2.67 -14.11
C GLN A 101 15.51 -2.27 -15.12
N SER A 102 15.18 -3.18 -16.05
CA SER A 102 14.28 -2.89 -17.17
C SER A 102 12.84 -3.25 -16.81
N THR A 103 11.87 -2.55 -17.41
CA THR A 103 10.45 -2.91 -17.26
C THR A 103 10.18 -4.36 -17.65
N LYS A 104 10.80 -4.85 -18.74
CA LYS A 104 10.59 -6.21 -19.24
C LYS A 104 10.97 -7.28 -18.21
N ASP A 105 12.02 -7.04 -17.43
CA ASP A 105 12.52 -7.98 -16.42
C ASP A 105 11.94 -7.70 -15.03
N SER A 106 11.00 -6.77 -14.91
CA SER A 106 10.37 -6.43 -13.63
C SER A 106 9.32 -7.46 -13.20
N LEU A 107 9.11 -7.60 -11.89
CA LEU A 107 8.00 -8.40 -11.37
C LEU A 107 6.65 -7.79 -11.79
N HIS A 108 5.69 -8.64 -12.12
CA HIS A 108 4.30 -8.21 -12.20
C HIS A 108 3.79 -7.82 -10.80
N ALA A 109 2.95 -6.78 -10.73
CA ALA A 109 2.34 -6.33 -9.48
C ALA A 109 0.87 -6.77 -9.30
N LYS A 110 0.34 -7.57 -10.23
CA LYS A 110 -0.99 -8.20 -10.12
C LYS A 110 -1.02 -9.63 -10.67
N TYR A 111 -1.87 -10.45 -10.09
CA TYR A 111 -1.91 -11.89 -10.34
C TYR A 111 -3.31 -12.45 -10.44
N ASN A 112 -3.44 -13.60 -11.09
CA ASN A 112 -4.69 -14.32 -11.09
C ASN A 112 -4.95 -14.89 -9.68
N THR A 113 -6.02 -14.44 -9.03
CA THR A 113 -6.37 -14.80 -7.66
C THR A 113 -6.45 -16.32 -7.41
N LYS A 114 -6.80 -17.12 -8.42
CA LYS A 114 -6.98 -18.57 -8.26
C LYS A 114 -5.72 -19.38 -8.55
N THR A 115 -4.86 -18.87 -9.43
CA THR A 115 -3.75 -19.65 -9.98
C THR A 115 -2.38 -19.07 -9.68
N CYS A 116 -2.28 -17.86 -9.12
CA CYS A 116 -1.02 -17.14 -8.90
C CYS A 116 -0.23 -16.85 -10.19
N ALA A 117 -0.87 -16.93 -11.36
CA ALA A 117 -0.23 -16.65 -12.64
C ALA A 117 -0.26 -15.16 -12.98
N THR A 118 0.66 -14.70 -13.84
CA THR A 118 0.54 -13.39 -14.47
C THR A 118 -0.75 -13.33 -15.31
N VAL A 119 -1.37 -12.15 -15.37
CA VAL A 119 -2.67 -11.94 -16.04
C VAL A 119 -2.57 -11.07 -17.29
N VAL A 120 -1.40 -10.45 -17.48
CA VAL A 120 -1.07 -9.59 -18.62
C VAL A 120 0.36 -9.90 -19.07
N GLY A 121 0.70 -9.53 -20.30
CA GLY A 121 2.07 -9.58 -20.81
C GLY A 121 2.93 -8.41 -20.30
N ASP A 122 4.24 -8.53 -20.44
CA ASP A 122 5.21 -7.54 -19.94
C ASP A 122 5.04 -6.14 -20.58
N ASP A 123 4.59 -6.08 -21.84
CA ASP A 123 4.42 -4.81 -22.56
C ASP A 123 2.98 -4.26 -22.49
N GLN A 124 2.08 -4.89 -21.72
CA GLN A 124 0.64 -4.59 -21.76
C GLN A 124 0.16 -3.71 -20.60
N TRP A 125 0.98 -3.53 -19.57
CA TRP A 125 0.59 -2.85 -18.35
C TRP A 125 1.83 -2.35 -17.58
N GLY A 126 1.68 -1.24 -16.87
CA GLY A 126 2.72 -0.58 -16.07
C GLY A 126 3.10 -1.40 -14.84
N HIS A 127 3.76 -2.53 -15.07
CA HIS A 127 3.95 -3.58 -14.07
C HIS A 127 5.19 -3.41 -13.21
N LEU A 128 6.19 -2.64 -13.69
CA LEU A 128 7.31 -2.17 -12.89
C LEU A 128 6.79 -1.19 -11.83
N GLN A 129 6.44 -1.73 -10.66
CA GLN A 129 5.94 -1.01 -9.50
C GLN A 129 6.79 -1.41 -8.29
N LEU A 130 7.80 -0.59 -7.98
CA LEU A 130 8.73 -0.89 -6.89
C LEU A 130 8.06 -0.69 -5.53
N ASP A 131 7.08 0.22 -5.43
CA ASP A 131 6.27 0.43 -4.24
C ASP A 131 5.52 -0.85 -3.83
N ALA A 132 4.97 -1.61 -4.79
CA ALA A 132 4.18 -2.80 -4.52
C ALA A 132 5.02 -3.94 -3.91
N THR A 133 6.23 -4.15 -4.45
CA THR A 133 7.17 -5.13 -3.89
C THR A 133 7.68 -4.66 -2.52
N SER A 134 7.96 -3.36 -2.39
CA SER A 134 8.48 -2.77 -1.15
C SER A 134 7.46 -2.82 -0.02
N VAL A 135 6.19 -2.52 -0.25
CA VAL A 135 5.15 -2.59 0.80
C VAL A 135 4.93 -4.03 1.27
N TYR A 136 5.02 -5.01 0.36
CA TYR A 136 5.00 -6.44 0.73
C TYR A 136 6.17 -6.78 1.65
N LEU A 137 7.39 -6.35 1.32
CA LEU A 137 8.59 -6.59 2.11
C LEU A 137 8.56 -5.89 3.48
N LEU A 138 8.12 -4.64 3.52
CA LEU A 138 7.93 -3.88 4.77
C LEU A 138 7.00 -4.65 5.73
N PHE A 139 5.85 -5.11 5.24
CA PHE A 139 4.91 -5.83 6.10
C PHE A 139 5.30 -7.29 6.34
N LEU A 140 6.03 -7.95 5.44
CA LEU A 140 6.67 -9.23 5.74
C LEU A 140 7.57 -9.08 6.97
N ALA A 141 8.38 -8.03 7.01
CA ALA A 141 9.27 -7.76 8.13
C ALA A 141 8.49 -7.53 9.44
N GLN A 142 7.53 -6.60 9.43
CA GLN A 142 6.74 -6.28 10.62
C GLN A 142 5.90 -7.47 11.12
N MET A 143 5.32 -8.25 10.21
CA MET A 143 4.54 -9.44 10.56
C MET A 143 5.42 -10.53 11.15
N THR A 144 6.62 -10.75 10.59
CA THR A 144 7.60 -11.69 11.14
C THR A 144 8.06 -11.27 12.52
N ALA A 145 8.40 -9.99 12.71
CA ALA A 145 8.75 -9.42 14.02
C ALA A 145 7.60 -9.57 15.04
N SER A 146 6.35 -9.55 14.59
CA SER A 146 5.18 -9.81 15.44
C SER A 146 4.96 -11.29 15.79
N GLY A 147 5.80 -12.19 15.29
CA GLY A 147 5.77 -13.64 15.57
C GLY A 147 5.00 -14.47 14.53
N LEU A 148 4.61 -13.91 13.38
CA LEU A 148 4.01 -14.70 12.31
C LEU A 148 5.07 -15.48 11.54
N HIS A 149 4.83 -16.78 11.35
CA HIS A 149 5.72 -17.65 10.60
C HIS A 149 5.32 -17.71 9.11
N ILE A 150 5.79 -16.73 8.34
CA ILE A 150 5.44 -16.56 6.92
C ILE A 150 6.43 -17.31 6.02
N ILE A 151 7.74 -17.25 6.29
CA ILE A 151 8.81 -17.90 5.50
C ILE A 151 9.13 -19.26 6.10
N HIS A 152 9.18 -20.32 5.27
CA HIS A 152 9.19 -21.73 5.71
C HIS A 152 10.45 -22.49 5.31
N SER A 153 11.29 -21.95 4.41
CA SER A 153 12.50 -22.63 3.94
C SER A 153 13.62 -21.64 3.64
N LEU A 154 14.87 -22.13 3.62
CA LEU A 154 16.03 -21.32 3.26
C LEU A 154 15.99 -20.87 1.79
N ASP A 155 15.34 -21.62 0.90
CA ASP A 155 15.14 -21.19 -0.48
C ASP A 155 14.22 -19.95 -0.54
N GLU A 156 13.18 -19.92 0.29
CA GLU A 156 12.32 -18.73 0.43
C GLU A 156 13.09 -17.56 1.06
N VAL A 157 13.97 -17.81 2.06
CA VAL A 157 14.87 -16.76 2.60
C VAL A 157 15.75 -16.17 1.50
N ASN A 158 16.43 -17.02 0.72
CA ASN A 158 17.29 -16.58 -0.38
C ASN A 158 16.50 -15.78 -1.42
N PHE A 159 15.24 -16.17 -1.67
CA PHE A 159 14.36 -15.40 -2.54
C PHE A 159 14.02 -14.01 -1.97
N ILE A 160 13.74 -13.90 -0.66
CA ILE A 160 13.55 -12.59 -0.01
C ILE A 160 14.81 -11.74 -0.10
N GLN A 161 16.00 -12.32 0.11
CA GLN A 161 17.27 -11.60 -0.08
C GLN A 161 17.43 -11.12 -1.53
N ASN A 162 16.98 -11.90 -2.53
CA ASN A 162 16.95 -11.44 -3.92
C ASN A 162 15.95 -10.29 -4.15
N LEU A 163 14.82 -10.28 -3.44
CA LEU A 163 13.89 -9.14 -3.49
C LEU A 163 14.47 -7.88 -2.83
N VAL A 164 15.36 -8.01 -1.84
CA VAL A 164 16.12 -6.87 -1.30
C VAL A 164 16.98 -6.25 -2.39
N PHE A 165 17.77 -7.06 -3.11
CA PHE A 165 18.55 -6.56 -4.26
C PHE A 165 17.68 -5.99 -5.37
N TYR A 166 16.45 -6.48 -5.52
CA TYR A 166 15.49 -5.94 -6.48
C TYR A 166 15.03 -4.52 -6.13
N ILE A 167 14.83 -4.20 -4.84
CA ILE A 167 14.36 -2.88 -4.39
C ILE A 167 15.48 -1.91 -4.00
N GLU A 168 16.71 -2.37 -3.78
CA GLU A 168 17.83 -1.51 -3.37
C GLU A 168 18.14 -0.43 -4.41
N ALA A 169 17.90 -0.71 -5.70
CA ALA A 169 18.09 0.23 -6.79
C ALA A 169 16.93 1.23 -6.97
N ALA A 170 15.95 1.27 -6.06
CA ALA A 170 14.76 2.11 -6.22
C ALA A 170 15.08 3.61 -6.36
N TYR A 171 16.12 4.11 -5.70
CA TYR A 171 16.55 5.53 -5.79
C TYR A 171 16.99 5.97 -7.19
N LYS A 172 17.27 5.03 -8.11
CA LYS A 172 17.72 5.32 -9.48
C LYS A 172 16.89 4.61 -10.55
N THR A 173 15.89 3.82 -10.16
CA THR A 173 15.08 3.04 -11.09
C THR A 173 13.75 3.74 -11.30
N ALA A 174 13.50 4.18 -12.52
CA ALA A 174 12.22 4.75 -12.91
C ALA A 174 11.15 3.66 -12.99
N ASP A 175 9.97 3.92 -12.43
CA ASP A 175 8.87 2.97 -12.36
C ASP A 175 7.51 3.62 -12.68
N PHE A 176 6.43 2.84 -12.61
CA PHE A 176 5.08 3.34 -12.90
C PHE A 176 4.36 3.94 -11.69
N GLY A 177 4.93 3.76 -10.49
CA GLY A 177 4.39 4.20 -9.21
C GLY A 177 3.04 3.56 -8.84
N ILE A 178 2.48 3.98 -7.71
CA ILE A 178 1.22 3.47 -7.14
C ILE A 178 0.04 3.55 -8.12
N TRP A 179 0.03 4.57 -8.99
CA TRP A 179 -1.05 4.81 -9.95
C TRP A 179 -0.87 4.09 -11.29
N GLU A 180 0.22 3.35 -11.48
CA GLU A 180 0.45 2.50 -12.66
C GLU A 180 0.62 3.30 -13.97
N ARG A 181 0.93 4.60 -13.88
CA ARG A 181 0.99 5.53 -15.02
C ARG A 181 2.39 5.94 -15.43
N GLY A 182 3.36 5.88 -14.51
CA GLY A 182 4.69 6.44 -14.77
C GLY A 182 4.63 7.96 -14.72
N ASP A 183 4.86 8.62 -15.84
CA ASP A 183 4.80 10.08 -15.96
C ASP A 183 3.37 10.64 -15.88
N LYS A 184 3.23 11.96 -15.79
CA LYS A 184 1.93 12.63 -15.72
C LYS A 184 1.09 12.41 -16.99
N THR A 185 1.70 12.22 -18.16
CA THR A 185 0.98 12.06 -19.43
C THR A 185 0.43 10.65 -19.65
N ASN A 186 0.86 9.67 -18.84
CA ASN A 186 0.43 8.27 -18.91
C ASN A 186 0.67 7.65 -20.31
N GLN A 187 1.83 7.96 -20.90
CA GLN A 187 2.23 7.45 -22.23
C GLN A 187 3.15 6.23 -22.16
N GLY A 188 3.22 5.59 -20.99
CA GLY A 188 4.10 4.44 -20.74
C GLY A 188 5.54 4.84 -20.42
N ILE A 189 5.79 6.10 -20.07
CA ILE A 189 7.12 6.58 -19.68
C ILE A 189 7.25 6.44 -18.17
N SER A 190 8.21 5.64 -17.71
CA SER A 190 8.50 5.48 -16.28
C SER A 190 9.23 6.70 -15.73
N GLU A 191 8.98 7.06 -14.47
CA GLU A 191 9.69 8.12 -13.76
C GLU A 191 10.14 7.68 -12.38
N LEU A 192 11.10 8.41 -11.79
CA LEU A 192 11.48 8.18 -10.41
C LEU A 192 10.37 8.70 -9.48
N ASN A 193 9.54 7.80 -8.95
CA ASN A 193 8.45 8.14 -8.06
C ASN A 193 8.92 8.14 -6.59
N ALA A 194 8.73 9.26 -5.89
CA ALA A 194 9.08 9.40 -4.49
C ALA A 194 8.32 8.42 -3.58
N SER A 195 7.09 8.03 -3.96
CA SER A 195 6.34 6.99 -3.26
C SER A 195 7.04 5.63 -3.28
N SER A 196 7.60 5.24 -4.42
CA SER A 196 8.36 4.01 -4.57
C SER A 196 9.69 4.05 -3.83
N VAL A 197 10.43 5.15 -3.93
CA VAL A 197 11.72 5.34 -3.20
C VAL A 197 11.50 5.29 -1.70
N GLY A 198 10.46 5.96 -1.20
CA GLY A 198 10.13 6.02 0.23
C GLY A 198 9.71 4.66 0.79
N MET A 199 8.86 3.94 0.06
CA MET A 199 8.45 2.61 0.48
C MET A 199 9.63 1.63 0.47
N ALA A 200 10.50 1.70 -0.54
CA ALA A 200 11.71 0.88 -0.63
C ALA A 200 12.65 1.16 0.54
N LYS A 201 12.91 2.45 0.86
CA LYS A 201 13.71 2.84 2.03
C LYS A 201 13.18 2.17 3.32
N ALA A 202 11.89 2.33 3.60
CA ALA A 202 11.30 1.77 4.82
C ALA A 202 11.36 0.24 4.85
N ALA A 203 11.17 -0.42 3.71
CA ALA A 203 11.28 -1.88 3.60
C ALA A 203 12.71 -2.37 3.86
N LEU A 204 13.71 -1.68 3.29
CA LEU A 204 15.13 -1.94 3.50
C LEU A 204 15.50 -1.78 4.99
N GLU A 205 15.08 -0.68 5.61
CA GLU A 205 15.32 -0.43 7.04
C GLU A 205 14.64 -1.49 7.94
N ALA A 206 13.43 -1.94 7.58
CA ALA A 206 12.70 -2.94 8.37
C ALA A 206 13.25 -4.36 8.22
N LEU A 207 13.93 -4.66 7.11
CA LEU A 207 14.48 -5.99 6.82
C LEU A 207 15.91 -6.18 7.32
N ASP A 208 16.66 -5.10 7.53
CA ASP A 208 18.06 -5.20 7.94
C ASP A 208 18.19 -5.94 9.28
N GLU A 209 19.08 -6.95 9.29
CA GLU A 209 19.31 -7.90 10.38
C GLU A 209 18.06 -8.67 10.87
N LEU A 210 16.98 -8.71 10.07
CA LEU A 210 15.79 -9.48 10.42
C LEU A 210 16.00 -10.97 10.16
N ASP A 211 15.79 -11.79 11.18
CA ASP A 211 15.65 -13.24 11.03
C ASP A 211 14.23 -13.63 10.55
N LEU A 212 14.13 -14.14 9.33
CA LEU A 212 12.85 -14.52 8.71
C LEU A 212 12.15 -15.71 9.36
N PHE A 213 12.86 -16.50 10.19
CA PHE A 213 12.25 -17.54 11.03
C PHE A 213 11.98 -17.06 12.47
N GLY A 214 12.19 -15.77 12.74
CA GLY A 214 12.05 -15.15 14.05
C GLY A 214 12.94 -15.83 15.09
N VAL A 215 12.39 -16.08 16.30
CA VAL A 215 13.15 -16.69 17.42
C VAL A 215 13.65 -18.12 17.16
N LYS A 216 13.23 -18.75 16.06
CA LYS A 216 13.59 -20.13 15.70
C LYS A 216 14.69 -20.20 14.64
N GLY A 217 15.14 -19.07 14.11
CA GLY A 217 16.11 -19.02 13.03
C GLY A 217 17.56 -19.05 13.51
N GLY A 218 18.44 -18.70 12.58
CA GLY A 218 19.88 -18.61 12.80
C GLY A 218 20.53 -17.77 11.70
N PRO A 219 21.87 -17.71 11.66
CA PRO A 219 22.59 -16.80 10.76
C PRO A 219 22.24 -16.95 9.26
N GLN A 220 21.74 -18.11 8.84
CA GLN A 220 21.35 -18.38 7.45
C GLN A 220 19.95 -17.84 7.08
N SER A 221 19.13 -17.46 8.06
CA SER A 221 17.78 -16.90 7.84
C SER A 221 17.72 -15.38 8.07
N VAL A 222 18.87 -14.75 8.32
CA VAL A 222 19.00 -13.31 8.51
C VAL A 222 19.12 -12.62 7.15
N ILE A 223 18.35 -11.55 6.96
CA ILE A 223 18.42 -10.68 5.79
C ILE A 223 19.43 -9.55 6.05
N HIS A 224 20.19 -9.20 5.02
CA HIS A 224 21.20 -8.16 5.08
C HIS A 224 20.93 -7.08 4.05
N VAL A 225 21.06 -5.83 4.48
CA VAL A 225 20.87 -4.65 3.64
C VAL A 225 22.13 -3.78 3.68
N LEU A 226 22.50 -3.21 2.53
CA LEU A 226 23.59 -2.25 2.46
C LEU A 226 23.12 -0.86 2.92
N ALA A 227 23.74 -0.33 3.97
CA ALA A 227 23.39 0.97 4.54
C ALA A 227 23.48 2.13 3.52
N ASP A 228 24.41 2.04 2.57
CA ASP A 228 24.57 3.05 1.51
C ASP A 228 23.32 3.20 0.65
N GLU A 229 22.59 2.10 0.37
CA GLU A 229 21.39 2.16 -0.47
C GLU A 229 20.21 2.81 0.26
N VAL A 230 20.13 2.64 1.59
CA VAL A 230 19.18 3.38 2.44
C VAL A 230 19.50 4.88 2.42
N GLN A 231 20.78 5.25 2.52
CA GLN A 231 21.23 6.64 2.47
C GLN A 231 20.97 7.29 1.09
N HIS A 232 21.16 6.55 0.00
CA HIS A 232 20.80 7.02 -1.34
C HIS A 232 19.29 7.31 -1.45
N CYS A 233 18.44 6.39 -0.97
CA CYS A 233 17.00 6.61 -0.94
C CYS A 233 16.63 7.86 -0.12
N GLN A 234 17.23 8.03 1.06
CA GLN A 234 17.02 9.21 1.91
C GLN A 234 17.42 10.51 1.21
N SER A 235 18.57 10.53 0.53
CA SER A 235 19.06 11.70 -0.20
C SER A 235 18.11 12.08 -1.35
N ILE A 236 17.63 11.10 -2.10
CA ILE A 236 16.65 11.30 -3.17
C ILE A 236 15.32 11.83 -2.62
N LEU A 237 14.80 11.26 -1.52
CA LEU A 237 13.56 11.74 -0.90
C LEU A 237 13.66 13.20 -0.46
N ASN A 238 14.77 13.57 0.20
CA ASN A 238 15.01 14.95 0.64
C ASN A 238 15.10 15.93 -0.54
N SER A 239 15.55 15.45 -1.72
CA SER A 239 15.64 16.28 -2.92
C SER A 239 14.35 16.34 -3.73
N LEU A 240 13.52 15.30 -3.70
CA LEU A 240 12.29 15.21 -4.51
C LEU A 240 11.12 15.90 -3.82
N LEU A 241 10.93 15.65 -2.52
CA LEU A 241 9.78 16.15 -1.78
C LEU A 241 9.79 17.69 -1.73
N PRO A 242 8.60 18.33 -1.80
CA PRO A 242 7.25 17.75 -1.74
C PRO A 242 6.70 17.23 -3.08
N ARG A 243 7.50 17.17 -4.15
CA ARG A 243 7.05 16.63 -5.44
C ARG A 243 7.05 15.10 -5.45
N ALA A 244 6.14 14.53 -6.20
CA ALA A 244 6.00 13.09 -6.36
C ALA A 244 6.96 12.51 -7.40
N SER A 245 7.30 13.27 -8.44
CA SER A 245 8.27 12.87 -9.48
C SER A 245 8.74 14.11 -10.27
N THR A 246 9.42 13.90 -11.41
CA THR A 246 9.84 15.01 -12.29
C THR A 246 8.66 15.72 -12.93
N SER A 247 7.68 14.98 -13.45
CA SER A 247 6.52 15.56 -14.16
C SER A 247 5.31 15.78 -13.25
N LYS A 248 5.19 15.04 -12.14
CA LYS A 248 4.11 15.19 -11.17
C LYS A 248 4.53 16.15 -10.07
N GLU A 249 3.65 17.10 -9.77
CA GLU A 249 3.76 17.98 -8.61
C GLU A 249 3.58 17.16 -7.30
N VAL A 250 2.89 17.71 -6.31
CA VAL A 250 2.52 16.96 -5.11
C VAL A 250 1.38 15.97 -5.43
N ASP A 251 1.44 14.79 -4.83
CA ASP A 251 0.45 13.72 -5.00
C ASP A 251 0.12 13.08 -3.64
N ALA A 252 -1.11 12.63 -3.45
CA ALA A 252 -1.57 12.07 -2.19
C ALA A 252 -0.90 10.73 -1.83
N SER A 253 -0.32 10.03 -2.80
CA SER A 253 0.47 8.81 -2.53
C SER A 253 1.68 9.07 -1.64
N LEU A 254 2.17 10.32 -1.56
CA LEU A 254 3.25 10.72 -0.66
C LEU A 254 2.89 10.56 0.82
N LEU A 255 1.60 10.56 1.19
CA LEU A 255 1.15 10.25 2.56
C LEU A 255 1.63 8.87 3.02
N SER A 256 1.73 7.90 2.11
CA SER A 256 2.25 6.56 2.42
C SER A 256 3.74 6.54 2.77
N VAL A 257 4.47 7.61 2.42
CA VAL A 257 5.90 7.78 2.65
C VAL A 257 6.18 8.64 3.87
N ILE A 258 5.53 9.81 3.97
CA ILE A 258 5.74 10.75 5.08
C ILE A 258 5.03 10.32 6.37
N SER A 259 4.10 9.37 6.27
CA SER A 259 3.31 8.84 7.38
C SER A 259 3.17 7.31 7.24
N PHE A 260 2.12 6.74 7.83
CA PHE A 260 1.86 5.30 7.73
C PHE A 260 1.64 4.87 6.26
N PRO A 261 2.28 3.78 5.80
CA PRO A 261 3.01 2.80 6.60
C PRO A 261 4.52 3.00 6.70
N ALA A 262 5.13 3.83 5.84
CA ALA A 262 6.58 3.82 5.68
C ALA A 262 7.33 4.68 6.71
N PHE A 263 6.80 5.85 7.07
CA PHE A 263 7.49 6.83 7.92
C PHE A 263 8.94 7.10 7.46
N ALA A 264 9.17 7.14 6.16
CA ALA A 264 10.51 7.06 5.58
C ALA A 264 11.29 8.40 5.65
N VAL A 265 10.62 9.49 6.03
CA VAL A 265 11.20 10.85 6.06
C VAL A 265 11.39 11.30 7.50
N GLU A 266 12.63 11.57 7.87
CA GLU A 266 13.02 11.95 9.24
C GLU A 266 12.84 13.45 9.51
N ASP A 267 12.97 14.30 8.48
CA ASP A 267 12.83 15.75 8.63
C ASP A 267 11.36 16.14 8.81
N SER A 268 11.00 16.50 10.05
CA SER A 268 9.65 16.90 10.42
C SER A 268 9.16 18.15 9.69
N HIS A 269 10.07 19.07 9.31
CA HIS A 269 9.70 20.23 8.52
C HIS A 269 9.31 19.82 7.10
N LEU A 270 10.08 18.92 6.48
CA LEU A 270 9.77 18.39 5.15
C LEU A 270 8.48 17.57 5.14
N VAL A 271 8.23 16.78 6.19
CA VAL A 271 6.97 16.05 6.40
C VAL A 271 5.80 17.02 6.45
N GLU A 272 5.87 18.05 7.30
CA GLU A 272 4.76 19.01 7.43
C GLU A 272 4.57 19.83 6.16
N LEU A 273 5.64 20.29 5.51
CA LEU A 273 5.58 20.98 4.22
C LEU A 273 4.87 20.12 3.16
N THR A 274 5.28 18.85 3.04
CA THR A 274 4.69 17.91 2.08
C THR A 274 3.21 17.68 2.40
N LYS A 275 2.88 17.47 3.68
CA LYS A 275 1.49 17.28 4.13
C LYS A 275 0.62 18.50 3.80
N GLN A 276 1.11 19.71 4.07
CA GLN A 276 0.38 20.95 3.79
C GLN A 276 0.19 21.18 2.29
N GLU A 277 1.17 20.86 1.45
CA GLU A 277 1.01 20.89 0.00
C GLU A 277 -0.05 19.89 -0.48
N ILE A 278 -0.05 18.65 0.06
CA ILE A 278 -1.09 17.66 -0.26
C ILE A 278 -2.47 18.18 0.14
N ILE A 279 -2.64 18.66 1.38
CA ILE A 279 -3.92 19.21 1.87
C ILE A 279 -4.38 20.37 0.99
N THR A 280 -3.49 21.33 0.71
CA THR A 280 -3.81 22.51 -0.10
C THR A 280 -4.26 22.12 -1.50
N LYS A 281 -3.64 21.11 -2.12
CA LYS A 281 -4.06 20.64 -3.45
C LYS A 281 -5.34 19.81 -3.43
N LEU A 282 -5.59 19.05 -2.36
CA LEU A 282 -6.80 18.23 -2.21
C LEU A 282 -8.03 19.05 -1.78
N GLN A 283 -7.84 20.13 -1.03
CA GLN A 283 -8.90 20.98 -0.48
C GLN A 283 -9.18 22.25 -1.33
N ASP A 284 -8.51 22.44 -2.46
CA ASP A 284 -8.76 23.59 -3.34
C ASP A 284 -9.80 23.25 -4.43
N PRO A 285 -11.11 23.55 -4.24
CA PRO A 285 -12.13 23.38 -5.27
C PRO A 285 -11.94 24.31 -6.48
N ASN A 286 -11.01 25.28 -6.43
CA ASN A 286 -10.77 26.23 -7.53
C ASN A 286 -9.60 25.84 -8.44
N ARG A 287 -9.00 24.65 -8.29
CA ARG A 287 -7.84 24.24 -9.10
C ARG A 287 -8.24 23.67 -10.48
N LEU A 288 -8.85 24.53 -11.29
CA LEU A 288 -9.16 24.35 -12.72
C LEU A 288 -7.91 24.55 -13.62
N TYR A 289 -6.92 23.65 -13.54
CA TYR A 289 -5.89 23.56 -14.59
C TYR A 289 -5.71 22.12 -15.07
N TYR A 290 -6.76 21.61 -15.69
CA TYR A 290 -6.65 20.58 -16.71
C TYR A 290 -6.61 21.27 -18.07
N GLU A 291 -5.80 20.76 -19.01
CA GLU A 291 -5.84 21.24 -20.39
C GLU A 291 -7.28 21.09 -20.93
N PRO A 292 -7.78 21.98 -21.81
CA PRO A 292 -9.16 21.92 -22.32
C PRO A 292 -9.58 20.57 -22.94
N ALA A 293 -8.62 19.75 -23.35
CA ALA A 293 -8.83 18.39 -23.83
C ALA A 293 -9.13 17.37 -22.72
N GLU A 294 -8.61 17.56 -21.51
CA GLU A 294 -8.88 16.73 -20.33
C GLU A 294 -10.26 17.07 -19.71
N LEU A 295 -10.66 18.34 -19.69
CA LEU A 295 -11.94 18.77 -19.11
C LEU A 295 -13.18 18.14 -19.76
N LYS A 296 -13.11 17.78 -21.05
CA LYS A 296 -14.22 17.08 -21.75
C LYS A 296 -14.44 15.64 -21.28
N LEU A 297 -13.47 15.02 -20.60
CA LEU A 297 -13.58 13.67 -20.04
C LEU A 297 -14.04 13.68 -18.58
N PHE A 298 -13.90 14.80 -17.87
CA PHE A 298 -14.14 14.92 -16.43
C PHE A 298 -15.28 15.88 -16.05
N GLU A 299 -16.11 16.29 -17.02
CA GLU A 299 -17.20 17.27 -16.87
C GLU A 299 -18.27 16.92 -15.80
N ASN A 300 -18.20 15.73 -15.17
CA ASN A 300 -19.07 15.29 -14.07
C ASN A 300 -18.33 14.50 -12.95
N ILE A 301 -16.99 14.59 -12.85
CA ILE A 301 -16.18 13.71 -12.00
C ILE A 301 -15.10 14.53 -11.28
N GLU A 302 -15.49 15.36 -10.30
CA GLU A 302 -14.58 15.69 -9.21
C GLU A 302 -14.57 14.49 -8.26
N CYS A 303 -13.63 13.58 -8.48
CA CYS A 303 -13.47 12.38 -7.66
C CYS A 303 -12.45 12.62 -6.55
N GLU A 304 -12.94 12.92 -5.36
CA GLU A 304 -12.15 12.68 -4.16
C GLU A 304 -12.12 11.17 -3.90
N TRP A 305 -10.94 10.64 -3.57
CA TRP A 305 -10.78 9.26 -3.14
C TRP A 305 -10.90 9.24 -1.62
N PRO A 306 -11.98 8.68 -1.05
CA PRO A 306 -12.14 8.59 0.40
C PRO A 306 -10.98 7.87 1.10
N LEU A 307 -10.23 7.07 0.34
CA LEU A 307 -8.97 6.46 0.75
C LEU A 307 -8.00 7.49 1.36
N PHE A 308 -7.87 8.70 0.82
CA PHE A 308 -6.94 9.69 1.35
C PHE A 308 -7.32 10.19 2.75
N TRP A 309 -8.62 10.30 3.03
CA TRP A 309 -9.07 10.58 4.40
C TRP A 309 -8.68 9.46 5.36
N THR A 310 -8.64 8.20 4.91
CA THR A 310 -8.14 7.11 5.77
C THR A 310 -6.66 7.26 6.11
N TYR A 311 -5.83 7.77 5.18
CA TYR A 311 -4.44 8.11 5.46
C TYR A 311 -4.35 9.25 6.48
N PHE A 312 -5.15 10.32 6.34
CA PHE A 312 -5.16 11.41 7.33
C PHE A 312 -5.68 10.98 8.71
N ILE A 313 -6.63 10.04 8.78
CA ILE A 313 -7.05 9.43 10.04
C ILE A 313 -5.88 8.67 10.67
N LEU A 314 -5.16 7.86 9.90
CA LEU A 314 -4.00 7.11 10.40
C LEU A 314 -2.88 8.05 10.85
N ASP A 315 -2.57 9.06 10.06
CA ASP A 315 -1.62 10.12 10.39
C ASP A 315 -1.98 10.82 11.70
N GLY A 316 -3.24 11.19 11.88
CA GLY A 316 -3.75 11.80 13.11
C GLY A 316 -3.64 10.86 14.31
N VAL A 317 -3.85 9.55 14.11
CA VAL A 317 -3.67 8.54 15.16
C VAL A 317 -2.19 8.44 15.58
N PHE A 318 -1.26 8.40 14.63
CA PHE A 318 0.17 8.28 14.92
C PHE A 318 0.80 9.56 15.48
N SER A 319 0.30 10.73 15.07
CA SER A 319 0.72 12.04 15.59
C SER A 319 0.05 12.44 16.90
N GLY A 320 -0.98 11.70 17.34
CA GLY A 320 -1.76 12.04 18.53
C GLY A 320 -2.73 13.21 18.34
N ASN A 321 -3.01 13.60 17.09
CA ASN A 321 -3.93 14.67 16.74
C ASN A 321 -5.39 14.17 16.69
N ALA A 322 -6.06 14.19 17.84
CA ALA A 322 -7.45 13.72 17.94
C ALA A 322 -8.46 14.57 17.15
N GLU A 323 -8.18 15.86 16.93
CA GLU A 323 -9.02 16.77 16.16
C GLU A 323 -9.04 16.38 14.68
N GLN A 324 -7.85 16.19 14.09
CA GLN A 324 -7.69 15.68 12.72
C GLN A 324 -8.38 14.32 12.54
N VAL A 325 -8.21 13.42 13.52
CA VAL A 325 -8.87 12.10 13.47
C VAL A 325 -10.40 12.24 13.44
N GLN A 326 -10.95 13.18 14.19
CA GLN A 326 -12.39 13.38 14.25
C GLN A 326 -12.92 14.03 12.95
N GLU A 327 -12.24 15.08 12.47
CA GLU A 327 -12.57 15.77 11.21
C GLU A 327 -12.67 14.80 10.03
N TYR A 328 -11.61 14.02 9.78
CA TYR A 328 -11.59 13.10 8.65
C TYR A 328 -12.48 11.87 8.86
N ARG A 329 -12.80 11.49 10.10
CA ARG A 329 -13.85 10.47 10.37
C ARG A 329 -15.23 10.96 9.99
N GLU A 330 -15.56 12.21 10.32
CA GLU A 330 -16.85 12.79 9.95
C GLU A 330 -16.99 12.93 8.43
N ALA A 331 -15.91 13.33 7.74
CA ALA A 331 -15.84 13.34 6.29
C ALA A 331 -16.07 11.94 5.70
N LEU A 332 -15.36 10.93 6.23
CA LEU A 332 -15.50 9.53 5.81
C LEU A 332 -16.93 9.01 6.04
N ASP A 333 -17.51 9.25 7.21
CA ASP A 333 -18.86 8.82 7.56
C ASP A 333 -19.93 9.42 6.64
N ALA A 334 -19.69 10.62 6.09
CA ALA A 334 -20.61 11.28 5.16
C ALA A 334 -20.69 10.59 3.78
N VAL A 335 -19.66 9.82 3.38
CA VAL A 335 -19.61 9.12 2.09
C VAL A 335 -19.79 7.61 2.18
N LEU A 336 -19.86 7.05 3.40
CA LEU A 336 -20.10 5.62 3.59
C LEU A 336 -21.47 5.21 3.05
N ILE A 337 -21.48 4.15 2.25
CA ILE A 337 -22.71 3.55 1.72
C ILE A 337 -23.08 2.31 2.54
N LYS A 338 -24.39 2.06 2.71
CA LYS A 338 -24.85 0.83 3.38
C LYS A 338 -24.88 -0.33 2.39
N GLY A 339 -23.97 -1.28 2.58
CA GLY A 339 -23.94 -2.54 1.87
C GLY A 339 -25.04 -3.51 2.30
N LYS A 340 -24.98 -4.73 1.76
CA LYS A 340 -25.86 -5.83 2.17
C LYS A 340 -25.71 -6.06 3.68
N ASN A 341 -26.82 -6.31 4.38
CA ASN A 341 -26.89 -6.49 5.83
C ASN A 341 -26.52 -5.26 6.68
N GLY A 342 -26.50 -4.06 6.09
CA GLY A 342 -26.26 -2.81 6.81
C GLY A 342 -24.80 -2.53 7.15
N VAL A 343 -23.87 -3.29 6.55
CA VAL A 343 -22.42 -3.06 6.69
C VAL A 343 -22.03 -1.75 6.00
N PRO A 344 -21.34 -0.81 6.66
CA PRO A 344 -20.82 0.38 6.01
C PRO A 344 -19.69 -0.02 5.04
N LEU A 345 -19.81 0.41 3.79
CA LEU A 345 -18.81 0.21 2.74
C LEU A 345 -18.25 1.57 2.33
N LEU A 346 -16.95 1.60 2.09
CA LEU A 346 -16.26 2.77 1.56
C LEU A 346 -16.25 2.66 0.03
N PRO A 347 -16.80 3.63 -0.72
CA PRO A 347 -16.68 3.63 -2.17
C PRO A 347 -15.25 3.96 -2.59
N GLU A 348 -14.83 3.41 -3.73
CA GLU A 348 -13.54 3.75 -4.36
C GLU A 348 -13.50 5.23 -4.78
N LEU A 349 -14.63 5.72 -5.30
CA LEU A 349 -14.83 7.07 -5.81
C LEU A 349 -16.20 7.58 -5.38
N TYR A 350 -16.34 8.87 -5.12
CA TYR A 350 -17.64 9.53 -5.01
C TYR A 350 -17.67 10.83 -5.80
N SER A 351 -18.87 11.28 -6.18
CA SER A 351 -19.09 12.53 -6.91
C SER A 351 -19.53 13.61 -5.94
N VAL A 352 -18.96 14.80 -6.07
CA VAL A 352 -19.44 16.00 -5.37
C VAL A 352 -20.59 16.62 -6.18
N PRO A 353 -21.74 16.98 -5.56
CA PRO A 353 -22.83 17.66 -6.24
C PRO A 353 -22.41 19.05 -6.81
N PRO A 354 -22.90 19.46 -7.99
CA PRO A 354 -22.53 20.74 -8.62
C PRO A 354 -22.83 21.98 -7.75
N ASP A 355 -23.84 21.88 -6.89
CA ASP A 355 -24.26 22.92 -5.93
C ASP A 355 -23.34 23.06 -4.71
N LYS A 356 -22.43 22.10 -4.49
CA LYS A 356 -21.30 22.24 -3.56
C LYS A 356 -20.01 22.73 -4.23
N ALA A 357 -19.99 22.75 -5.57
CA ALA A 357 -18.94 23.35 -6.40
C ALA A 357 -19.22 24.82 -6.77
N SER A 358 -20.23 25.46 -6.15
CA SER A 358 -20.74 26.74 -6.61
C SER A 358 -19.91 27.95 -6.11
N TRP A 359 -19.11 28.54 -7.00
CA TRP A 359 -19.08 29.99 -7.25
C TRP A 359 -18.51 30.32 -8.63
N ILE A 360 -19.28 30.14 -9.71
CA ILE A 360 -19.15 31.00 -10.90
C ILE A 360 -20.55 31.27 -11.46
N VAL A 361 -21.12 32.41 -11.08
CA VAL A 361 -22.10 33.10 -11.92
C VAL A 361 -21.26 33.88 -12.94
N LEU A 362 -21.34 33.49 -14.21
CA LEU A 362 -20.84 34.29 -15.31
C LEU A 362 -21.82 35.45 -15.51
N ASP A 363 -21.45 36.66 -15.07
CA ASP A 363 -21.99 37.87 -15.68
C ASP A 363 -21.21 38.18 -16.97
N HIS A 364 -22.00 38.57 -17.98
CA HIS A 364 -21.74 38.65 -19.42
C HIS A 364 -20.43 39.27 -19.92
#